data_AF-A0A3L7RBV3-F1
#
_entry.id   AF-A0A3L7RBV3-F1
#
_cell.length_a   1.000
_cell.length_b   1.000
_cell.length_c   1.000
_cell.angle_alpha   90.00
_cell.angle_beta   90.00
_cell.angle_gamma   90.00
#
_symmetry.space_group_name_H-M   'P 1'
#
loop_
_entity.id
_entity.type
_entity.pdbx_description
1 polymer ?
#
loop_
_entity_poly.entity_id
_entity_poly.type
_entity_poly.pdbx_seq_one_letter_code
_entity_poly.pdbx_strand_id
1 'polypeptide(L)'
;MGDAVWIFVPGELYQVFQLTLRERFSEHPVLVATLTNDWQPGYIPPACTYGYAIYQEVIAAMSPGSLELLIEAIAREVQWMTREISELFAT
;
A
#
# COMPACT_ATOMS: atom_id res chain seq x y z
N MET A 1 -0.84 -10.81 -12.76
CA MET A 1 -0.86 -11.29 -14.17
C MET A 1 0.57 -11.60 -14.53
N GLY A 2 0.90 -12.86 -14.84
CA GLY A 2 2.29 -13.29 -14.86
C GLY A 2 2.97 -12.97 -13.52
N ASP A 3 4.19 -12.45 -13.59
CA ASP A 3 5.03 -12.13 -12.43
C ASP A 3 4.73 -10.76 -11.77
N ALA A 4 3.73 -10.03 -12.28
CA ALA A 4 3.34 -8.74 -11.73
C ALA A 4 2.45 -8.90 -10.50
N VAL A 5 2.77 -8.15 -9.45
CA VAL A 5 1.96 -8.00 -8.22
C VAL A 5 0.96 -6.88 -8.42
N TRP A 6 -0.33 -7.19 -8.24
CA TRP A 6 -1.43 -6.24 -8.35
C TRP A 6 -2.00 -5.98 -6.97
N ILE A 7 -1.99 -4.72 -6.55
CA ILE A 7 -2.48 -4.29 -5.24
C ILE A 7 -3.68 -3.38 -5.48
N PHE A 8 -4.85 -3.93 -5.23
CA PHE A 8 -6.11 -3.20 -5.21
C PHE A 8 -6.38 -2.78 -3.76
N VAL A 9 -6.37 -1.48 -3.49
CA VAL A 9 -6.54 -0.94 -2.14
C VAL A 9 -7.62 0.17 -2.13
N PRO A 10 -8.53 0.17 -1.15
CA PRO A 10 -9.52 1.24 -1.01
C PRO A 10 -8.87 2.52 -0.47
N GLY A 11 -9.56 3.66 -0.61
CA GLY A 11 -9.07 4.95 -0.11
C GLY A 11 -8.12 5.71 -1.05
N GLU A 12 -7.77 6.91 -0.61
CA GLU A 12 -6.89 7.87 -1.29
C GLU A 12 -5.52 7.92 -0.60
N LEU A 13 -4.60 7.08 -1.07
CA LEU A 13 -3.28 6.93 -0.45
C LEU A 13 -2.25 7.87 -1.09
N TYR A 14 -1.34 8.36 -0.25
CA TYR A 14 -0.22 9.18 -0.70
C TYR A 14 0.78 8.37 -1.51
N GLN A 15 1.52 9.05 -2.40
CA GLN A 15 2.51 8.45 -3.30
C GLN A 15 3.56 7.59 -2.58
N VAL A 16 3.88 7.90 -1.31
CA VAL A 16 4.81 7.10 -0.51
C VAL A 16 4.40 5.63 -0.42
N PHE A 17 3.10 5.33 -0.37
CA PHE A 17 2.59 3.96 -0.35
C PHE A 17 3.08 3.13 -1.55
N GLN A 18 2.85 3.61 -2.76
CA GLN A 18 3.21 2.90 -3.99
C GLN A 18 4.72 2.89 -4.22
N LEU A 19 5.43 3.97 -3.86
CA LEU A 19 6.89 4.02 -4.02
C LEU A 19 7.59 3.04 -3.08
N THR A 20 7.19 3.00 -1.81
CA THR A 20 7.78 2.08 -0.83
C THR A 20 7.57 0.62 -1.22
N LEU A 21 6.38 0.25 -1.71
CA LEU A 21 6.12 -1.13 -2.16
C LEU A 21 6.92 -1.47 -3.43
N ARG A 22 7.02 -0.56 -4.39
CA ARG A 22 7.85 -0.77 -5.60
C ARG A 22 9.33 -0.90 -5.29
N GLU A 23 9.84 -0.14 -4.32
CA GLU A 23 11.22 -0.24 -3.88
C GLU A 23 11.50 -1.59 -3.20
N ARG A 24 10.63 -1.99 -2.26
CA ARG A 24 10.79 -3.24 -1.50
C ARG A 24 10.65 -4.50 -2.35
N PHE A 25 9.83 -4.47 -3.39
CA PHE A 25 9.58 -5.60 -4.28
C PHE A 25 10.07 -5.31 -5.71
N SER A 26 11.22 -4.64 -5.83
CA SER A 26 11.77 -4.17 -7.11
C SER A 26 12.07 -5.27 -8.13
N GLU A 27 12.19 -6.52 -7.68
CA GLU A 27 12.32 -7.70 -8.54
C GLU A 27 11.04 -8.02 -9.33
N HIS A 28 9.89 -7.52 -8.88
CA HIS A 28 8.58 -7.79 -9.49
C HIS A 28 7.92 -6.47 -9.93
N PRO A 29 7.26 -6.41 -11.11
CA PRO A 29 6.43 -5.25 -11.44
C PRO A 29 5.28 -5.09 -10.44
N VAL A 30 5.26 -3.97 -9.69
CA VAL A 30 4.19 -3.67 -8.72
C VAL A 30 3.24 -2.60 -9.26
N LEU A 31 2.00 -3.01 -9.53
CA LEU A 31 0.89 -2.12 -9.88
C LEU A 31 0.01 -1.88 -8.66
N VAL A 32 -0.22 -0.60 -8.36
CA VAL A 32 -1.12 -0.17 -7.29
C VAL A 32 -2.31 0.54 -7.93
N ALA A 33 -3.51 0.05 -7.65
CA ALA A 33 -4.77 0.68 -7.99
C ALA A 33 -5.49 1.08 -6.70
N THR A 34 -5.59 2.38 -6.46
CA THR A 34 -6.34 2.95 -5.33
C THR A 34 -7.82 3.10 -5.67
N LEU A 35 -8.66 3.45 -4.69
CA LEU A 35 -10.12 3.61 -4.86
C LEU A 35 -10.82 2.34 -5.37
N THR A 36 -10.25 1.18 -5.08
CA THR A 36 -10.83 -0.11 -5.45
C THR A 36 -11.64 -0.64 -4.29
N ASN A 37 -12.81 -1.22 -4.57
CA ASN A 37 -13.69 -1.74 -3.53
C ASN A 37 -14.11 -0.66 -2.52
N ASP A 38 -14.43 0.54 -3.04
CA ASP A 38 -14.89 1.77 -2.36
C ASP A 38 -13.81 2.86 -2.15
N TRP A 39 -14.25 4.10 -1.96
CA TRP A 39 -13.42 5.28 -1.70
C TRP A 39 -13.12 5.49 -0.21
N GLN A 40 -13.86 4.81 0.68
CA GLN A 40 -13.59 4.84 2.12
C GLN A 40 -12.24 4.17 2.44
N PRO A 41 -11.50 4.60 3.47
CA PRO A 41 -11.85 5.62 4.47
C PRO A 41 -11.52 7.06 4.04
N GLY A 42 -11.39 7.34 2.73
CA GLY A 42 -10.91 8.61 2.21
C GLY A 42 -9.38 8.67 2.27
N TYR A 43 -8.83 9.83 2.66
CA TYR A 43 -7.39 10.00 2.78
C TYR A 43 -6.79 9.17 3.90
N ILE A 44 -5.63 8.57 3.62
CA ILE A 44 -4.75 7.94 4.61
C ILE A 44 -3.38 8.63 4.53
N PRO A 45 -3.21 9.77 5.21
CA PRO A 45 -1.97 10.54 5.16
C PRO A 45 -0.82 9.85 5.91
N PRO A 46 0.45 10.10 5.54
CA PRO A 46 1.61 9.70 6.33
C PRO A 46 1.57 10.34 7.73
N ALA A 47 2.13 9.68 8.73
CA ALA A 47 2.16 10.21 10.10
C ALA A 47 2.78 11.61 10.19
N CYS A 48 3.82 11.86 9.37
CA CYS A 48 4.53 13.13 9.34
C CYS A 48 3.72 14.31 8.77
N THR A 49 2.54 14.08 8.20
CA THR A 49 1.69 15.16 7.69
C THR A 49 0.59 15.59 8.66
N TYR A 50 0.45 14.90 9.80
CA TYR A 50 -0.46 15.32 10.86
C TYR A 50 0.11 16.48 11.68
N GLY A 51 -0.74 17.37 12.18
CA GLY A 51 -0.40 18.60 12.89
C GLY A 51 -0.25 19.83 11.99
N TYR A 52 -0.44 19.69 10.68
CA TYR A 52 -0.31 20.79 9.72
C TYR A 52 -1.65 21.41 9.29
N ALA A 53 -2.77 20.83 9.74
CA ALA A 53 -4.12 21.27 9.41
C ALA A 53 -4.39 21.30 7.89
N ILE A 54 -3.74 20.40 7.14
CA ILE A 54 -4.03 20.19 5.72
C ILE A 54 -5.37 19.48 5.56
N TYR A 55 -6.04 19.70 4.42
CA TYR A 55 -7.38 19.12 4.19
C TYR A 55 -7.41 17.60 4.42
N GLN A 56 -6.44 16.89 3.86
CA GLN A 56 -6.33 15.43 3.93
C GLN A 56 -6.21 14.92 5.38
N GLU A 57 -5.53 15.67 6.24
CA GLU A 57 -5.45 15.37 7.68
C GLU A 57 -6.78 15.67 8.36
N VAL A 58 -7.34 16.86 8.11
CA VAL A 58 -8.57 17.35 8.76
C VAL A 58 -9.76 16.40 8.53
N ILE A 59 -9.82 15.77 7.36
CA ILE A 59 -10.88 14.82 7.01
C ILE A 59 -10.48 13.35 7.16
N ALA A 60 -9.26 13.04 7.59
CA ALA A 60 -8.82 11.65 7.73
C ALA A 60 -9.65 10.94 8.81
N ALA A 61 -10.25 9.81 8.46
CA ALA A 61 -10.89 8.92 9.43
C ALA A 61 -9.87 8.07 10.22
N MET A 62 -8.61 8.03 9.77
CA MET A 62 -7.54 7.22 10.32
C MET A 62 -6.56 8.07 11.15
N SER A 63 -5.92 7.45 12.14
CA SER A 63 -4.94 8.08 13.02
C SER A 63 -3.56 8.24 12.35
N PRO A 64 -2.69 9.15 12.84
CA PRO A 64 -1.29 9.17 12.45
C PRO A 64 -0.65 7.77 12.57
N GLY A 65 0.12 7.36 11.57
CA GLY A 65 0.77 6.04 11.53
C GLY A 65 -0.04 4.96 10.80
N SER A 66 -1.32 5.21 10.49
CA SER A 66 -2.15 4.21 9.80
C SER A 66 -1.67 3.90 8.38
N LEU A 67 -1.09 4.88 7.65
CA LEU A 67 -0.52 4.62 6.33
C LEU A 67 0.68 3.67 6.42
N GLU A 68 1.58 3.93 7.36
CA GLU A 68 2.78 3.14 7.60
C GLU A 68 2.41 1.71 8.02
N LEU A 69 1.42 1.54 8.90
CA LEU A 69 0.91 0.23 9.28
C LEU A 69 0.31 -0.52 8.09
N LEU A 70 -0.40 0.17 7.21
CA LEU A 70 -0.98 -0.41 6.00
C LEU A 70 0.11 -0.87 5.02
N ILE A 71 1.16 -0.07 4.83
CA ILE A 71 2.34 -0.46 4.02
C ILE A 71 2.95 -1.74 4.58
N GLU A 72 3.18 -1.81 5.90
CA GLU A 72 3.78 -3.00 6.52
C GLU A 72 2.87 -4.23 6.42
N ALA A 73 1.56 -4.05 6.58
CA ALA A 73 0.59 -5.15 6.42
C ALA A 73 0.62 -5.71 5.00
N ILE A 74 0.50 -4.85 3.99
CA ILE A 74 0.50 -5.28 2.59
C ILE A 74 1.86 -5.85 2.18
N ALA A 75 2.97 -5.27 2.65
CA ALA A 75 4.30 -5.81 2.37
C ALA A 75 4.47 -7.24 2.91
N ARG A 76 3.93 -7.57 4.10
CA ARG A 76 3.96 -8.94 4.61
C ARG A 76 3.20 -9.92 3.72
N GLU A 77 2.01 -9.52 3.26
CA GLU A 77 1.21 -10.36 2.36
C GLU A 77 1.91 -10.57 1.01
N VAL A 78 2.46 -9.50 0.42
CA VAL A 78 3.20 -9.61 -0.84
C VAL A 78 4.44 -10.50 -0.68
N GLN A 79 5.21 -10.33 0.39
CA GLN A 79 6.38 -11.15 0.67
C GLN A 79 6.04 -12.63 0.82
N TRP A 80 4.92 -12.94 1.47
CA TRP A 80 4.44 -14.31 1.63
C TRP A 80 4.06 -14.91 0.26
N MET A 81 3.27 -14.19 -0.54
CA MET A 81 2.86 -14.65 -1.88
C MET A 81 4.05 -14.87 -2.84
N THR A 82 5.00 -13.93 -2.91
CA THR A 82 6.14 -14.04 -3.83
C THR A 82 7.07 -15.18 -3.46
N ARG A 83 7.22 -15.47 -2.17
CA ARG A 83 7.97 -16.63 -1.68
C ARG A 83 7.28 -17.94 -2.06
N GLU A 84 5.98 -18.06 -1.80
CA GLU A 84 5.22 -19.29 -2.10
C GLU A 84 5.25 -19.62 -3.60
N ILE A 85 5.09 -18.60 -4.45
CA ILE A 85 5.21 -18.72 -5.92
C ILE A 85 6.60 -19.22 -6.31
N SER A 86 7.66 -18.62 -5.75
CA SER A 86 9.04 -19.03 -6.04
C SER A 86 9.30 -20.49 -5.66
N GLU A 87 8.76 -20.96 -4.54
CA GLU A 87 8.89 -22.35 -4.09
C GLU A 87 8.11 -23.34 -5.00
N LEU A 88 6.93 -22.94 -5.51
CA LEU A 88 6.11 -23.75 -6.42
C LEU A 88 6.75 -23.99 -7.81
N PHE A 89 7.53 -23.03 -8.30
CA PHE A 89 8.17 -23.10 -9.62
C PHE A 89 9.65 -23.53 -9.58
N ALA A 90 10.19 -23.85 -8.40
CA ALA A 90 11.55 -24.35 -8.21
C ALA A 90 11.71 -25.88 -8.40
N THR A 91 10.62 -26.60 -8.68
CA THR A 91 10.58 -28.05 -8.99
C THR A 91 10.26 -28.32 -10.46
#